data_AF-A0A495RHN3-F1
#
_entry.id   AF-A0A495RHN3-F1
#
_cell.length_a   1.000
_cell.length_b   1.000
_cell.length_c   1.000
_cell.angle_alpha   90.00
_cell.angle_beta   90.00
_cell.angle_gamma   90.00
#
_symmetry.space_group_name_H-M   'P 1'
#
loop_
_entity.id
_entity.type
_entity.pdbx_description
1 polymer ?
#
loop_
_entity_poly.entity_id
_entity_poly.type
_entity_poly.pdbx_seq_one_letter_code
_entity_poly.pdbx_strand_id
1 'polypeptide(L)'
;MKKKLTQILLWNVFGIVLLFSQYYTYRQGFWFNIDSDVFHYFNQFLDGSHQGFLYLIAITNHRSFDIVSFLAMALLYFCYFHKQNNANKRRMIVIGLMMLIMAVCIKQWGRFIPIAHESPTLYFEQFEPVNRISKLTHFGTKDASGDSFPGDHGMMLMIFAAFMWRYFGLKAFIQSAIVVVIFSAPRIIAGAHWFTDVYVGSLAITSIVLSWFLITPASDYLANVLLRFMPKRFFNTPS
;
A
#
# COMPACT_ATOMS: atom_id res chain seq x y z
N MET A 1 11.75 26.28 9.99
CA MET A 1 10.49 25.72 10.54
C MET A 1 9.28 25.99 9.63
N LYS A 2 9.00 27.25 9.24
CA LYS A 2 7.85 27.62 8.38
C LYS A 2 7.71 26.81 7.08
N LYS A 3 8.79 26.65 6.28
CA LYS A 3 8.76 25.89 5.01
C LYS A 3 8.33 24.42 5.16
N LYS A 4 8.75 23.75 6.24
CA LYS A 4 8.36 22.35 6.53
C LYS A 4 6.89 22.25 6.93
N LEU A 5 6.41 23.20 7.73
CA LEU A 5 5.00 23.26 8.11
C LEU A 5 4.11 23.48 6.89
N THR A 6 4.48 24.39 5.98
CA THR A 6 3.75 24.59 4.72
C THR A 6 3.67 23.30 3.89
N GLN A 7 4.78 22.55 3.77
CA GLN A 7 4.77 21.28 3.06
C GLN A 7 3.85 20.25 3.70
N ILE A 8 3.85 20.14 5.03
CA ILE A 8 2.96 19.24 5.76
C ILE A 8 1.50 19.61 5.49
N LEU A 9 1.16 20.89 5.62
CA LEU A 9 -0.20 21.37 5.37
C LEU A 9 -0.64 21.11 3.93
N LEU A 10 0.24 21.28 2.94
CA LEU A 10 -0.07 20.95 1.54
C LEU A 10 -0.37 19.46 1.35
N TRP A 11 0.42 18.55 1.96
CA TRP A 11 0.15 17.12 1.90
C TRP A 11 -1.13 16.71 2.64
N ASN A 12 -1.46 17.41 3.74
CA ASN A 12 -2.71 17.20 4.45
C ASN A 12 -3.90 17.67 3.60
N VAL A 13 -3.85 18.88 3.03
CA VAL A 13 -4.88 19.39 2.12
C VAL A 13 -5.04 18.46 0.93
N PHE A 14 -3.95 18.01 0.32
CA PHE A 14 -3.96 17.04 -0.77
C PHE A 14 -4.67 15.74 -0.38
N GLY A 15 -4.27 15.11 0.73
CA GLY A 15 -4.91 13.88 1.18
C GLY A 15 -6.37 14.08 1.58
N ILE A 16 -6.72 15.20 2.21
CA ILE A 16 -8.10 15.54 2.57
C ILE A 16 -8.94 15.70 1.30
N VAL A 17 -8.47 16.44 0.30
CA VAL A 17 -9.15 16.61 -0.99
C VAL A 17 -9.36 15.26 -1.68
N LEU A 18 -8.36 14.37 -1.66
CA LEU A 18 -8.52 13.01 -2.21
C LEU A 18 -9.61 12.22 -1.47
N LEU A 19 -9.59 12.18 -0.13
CA LEU A 19 -10.60 11.50 0.67
C LEU A 19 -12.01 12.05 0.40
N PHE A 20 -12.18 13.38 0.42
CA PHE A 20 -13.47 14.00 0.13
C PHE A 20 -13.93 13.73 -1.29
N SER A 21 -13.02 13.78 -2.27
CA SER A 21 -13.36 13.48 -3.66
C SER A 21 -13.87 12.05 -3.80
N GLN A 22 -13.18 11.08 -3.21
CA GLN A 22 -13.55 9.66 -3.26
C GLN A 22 -14.87 9.41 -2.52
N TYR A 23 -15.06 10.02 -1.35
CA TYR A 23 -16.27 9.88 -0.56
C TYR A 23 -17.51 10.42 -1.28
N TYR A 24 -17.40 11.60 -1.91
CA TYR A 24 -18.53 12.22 -2.59
C TYR A 24 -18.92 11.51 -3.90
N THR A 25 -17.94 10.94 -4.59
CA THR A 25 -18.16 10.17 -5.82
C THR A 25 -18.21 8.66 -5.55
N TYR A 26 -18.50 8.25 -4.32
CA TYR A 26 -18.71 6.84 -4.03
C TYR A 26 -20.01 6.38 -4.71
N ARG A 27 -19.92 5.37 -5.58
CA ARG A 27 -21.03 4.82 -6.40
C ARG A 27 -21.61 5.77 -7.48
N GLN A 28 -21.00 6.93 -7.72
CA GLN A 28 -21.43 7.86 -8.76
C GLN A 28 -20.32 8.83 -9.17
N GLY A 29 -20.34 9.35 -10.39
CA GLY A 29 -19.41 10.39 -10.83
C GLY A 29 -18.02 9.87 -11.18
N PHE A 30 -17.02 10.75 -11.11
CA PHE A 30 -15.72 10.54 -11.76
C PHE A 30 -14.98 9.27 -11.29
N TRP A 31 -14.77 9.12 -9.98
CA TRP A 31 -14.04 7.96 -9.45
C TRP A 31 -14.80 6.66 -9.68
N PHE A 32 -16.12 6.67 -9.51
CA PHE A 32 -16.94 5.50 -9.76
C PHE A 32 -16.89 5.03 -11.21
N ASN A 33 -16.87 5.94 -12.18
CA ASN A 33 -16.73 5.57 -13.60
C ASN A 33 -15.40 4.85 -13.84
N ILE A 34 -14.28 5.39 -13.31
CA ILE A 34 -12.97 4.73 -13.40
C ILE A 34 -13.01 3.34 -12.75
N ASP A 35 -13.56 3.27 -11.55
CA ASP A 35 -13.66 2.04 -10.77
C ASP A 35 -14.50 0.96 -11.47
N SER A 36 -15.64 1.35 -12.05
CA SER A 36 -16.52 0.49 -12.86
C SER A 36 -15.80 0.04 -14.13
N ASP A 37 -15.22 0.96 -14.90
CA ASP A 37 -14.50 0.65 -16.15
C ASP A 37 -13.35 -0.33 -15.89
N VAL A 38 -12.54 -0.09 -14.85
CA VAL A 38 -11.45 -0.98 -14.45
C VAL A 38 -11.99 -2.36 -14.09
N PHE A 39 -13.07 -2.44 -13.30
CA PHE A 39 -13.65 -3.71 -12.92
C PHE A 39 -14.18 -4.50 -14.13
N HIS A 40 -15.06 -3.92 -14.95
CA HIS A 40 -15.64 -4.63 -16.09
C HIS A 40 -14.58 -5.01 -17.13
N TYR A 41 -13.59 -4.14 -17.37
CA TYR A 41 -12.48 -4.42 -18.27
C TYR A 41 -11.70 -5.67 -17.86
N PHE A 42 -11.44 -5.88 -16.56
CA PHE A 42 -10.74 -7.07 -16.10
C PHE A 42 -11.67 -8.28 -15.94
N ASN A 43 -12.91 -8.06 -15.51
CA ASN A 43 -13.85 -9.15 -15.22
C ASN A 43 -14.21 -9.98 -16.46
N GLN A 44 -14.24 -9.37 -17.65
CA GLN A 44 -14.47 -10.09 -18.91
C GLN A 44 -13.40 -11.16 -19.18
N PHE A 45 -12.16 -10.98 -18.71
CA PHE A 45 -11.08 -11.96 -18.89
C PHE A 45 -11.09 -13.09 -17.85
N LEU A 46 -12.01 -13.03 -16.88
CA LEU A 46 -12.17 -14.01 -15.81
C LEU A 46 -13.32 -15.00 -16.06
N ASP A 47 -13.88 -15.01 -17.27
CA ASP A 47 -15.01 -15.86 -17.71
C ASP A 47 -14.68 -17.36 -17.84
N GLY A 48 -13.41 -17.74 -17.63
CA GLY A 48 -12.94 -19.12 -17.77
C GLY A 48 -12.38 -19.48 -19.14
N SER A 49 -12.52 -18.62 -20.15
CA SER A 49 -11.93 -18.82 -21.48
C SER A 49 -10.39 -18.72 -21.43
N HIS A 50 -9.86 -17.91 -20.51
CA HIS A 50 -8.42 -17.69 -20.32
C HIS A 50 -7.90 -18.36 -19.05
N GLN A 51 -7.91 -19.70 -19.00
CA GLN A 51 -7.57 -20.45 -17.79
C GLN A 51 -6.21 -20.07 -17.17
N GLY A 52 -5.16 -19.85 -17.98
CA GLY A 52 -3.84 -19.46 -17.47
C GLY A 52 -3.86 -18.11 -16.74
N PHE A 53 -4.54 -17.11 -17.30
CA PHE A 53 -4.71 -15.80 -16.65
C PHE A 53 -5.55 -15.92 -15.38
N LEU A 54 -6.64 -16.68 -15.44
CA LEU A 54 -7.54 -16.91 -14.31
C LEU A 54 -6.82 -17.59 -13.14
N TYR A 55 -6.01 -18.63 -13.38
CA TYR A 55 -5.21 -19.26 -12.33
C TYR A 55 -4.09 -18.36 -11.81
N LEU A 56 -3.46 -17.56 -12.67
CA LEU A 56 -2.46 -16.57 -12.24
C LEU A 56 -3.07 -15.56 -11.27
N ILE A 57 -4.24 -15.00 -11.60
CA ILE A 57 -4.94 -14.08 -10.71
C ILE A 57 -5.41 -14.81 -9.45
N ALA A 58 -5.89 -16.05 -9.54
CA ALA A 58 -6.27 -16.84 -8.38
C ALA A 58 -5.11 -17.01 -7.38
N ILE A 59 -3.94 -17.42 -7.86
CA ILE A 59 -2.75 -17.62 -7.02
C ILE A 59 -2.26 -16.30 -6.44
N THR A 60 -2.16 -15.26 -7.27
CA THR A 60 -1.61 -13.95 -6.85
C THR A 60 -2.57 -13.15 -5.97
N ASN A 61 -3.87 -13.42 -6.02
CA ASN A 61 -4.86 -12.79 -5.15
C ASN A 61 -4.97 -13.48 -3.77
N HIS A 62 -4.35 -14.64 -3.57
CA HIS A 62 -4.42 -15.38 -2.32
C HIS A 62 -3.79 -14.61 -1.15
N ARG A 63 -4.29 -14.81 0.08
CA ARG A 63 -3.81 -14.08 1.28
C ARG A 63 -2.32 -14.34 1.57
N SER A 64 -1.82 -15.52 1.29
CA SER A 64 -0.38 -15.81 1.44
C SER A 64 0.50 -15.07 0.43
N PHE A 65 -0.06 -14.58 -0.67
CA PHE A 65 0.68 -13.76 -1.63
C PHE A 65 1.10 -12.41 -1.04
N ASP A 66 0.44 -11.97 0.04
CA ASP A 66 0.89 -10.82 0.83
C ASP A 66 2.33 -11.03 1.36
N ILE A 67 2.75 -12.28 1.63
CA ILE A 67 4.13 -12.60 2.03
C ILE A 67 5.11 -12.31 0.88
N VAL A 68 4.71 -12.57 -0.37
CA VAL A 68 5.56 -12.34 -1.54
C VAL A 68 5.80 -10.85 -1.73
N SER A 69 4.79 -10.01 -1.53
CA SER A 69 4.97 -8.55 -1.59
C SER A 69 5.89 -8.04 -0.47
N PHE A 70 5.76 -8.58 0.75
CA PHE A 70 6.68 -8.29 1.84
C PHE A 70 8.12 -8.70 1.53
N LEU A 71 8.32 -9.88 0.93
CA LEU A 71 9.64 -10.33 0.52
C LEU A 71 10.23 -9.45 -0.58
N ALA A 72 9.42 -9.00 -1.55
CA ALA A 72 9.86 -8.09 -2.59
C ALA A 72 10.29 -6.72 -2.03
N MET A 73 9.50 -6.16 -1.09
CA MET A 73 9.88 -4.93 -0.38
C MET A 73 11.16 -5.12 0.44
N ALA A 74 11.27 -6.23 1.18
CA ALA A 74 12.44 -6.55 1.98
C ALA A 74 13.69 -6.73 1.12
N LEU A 75 13.58 -7.41 -0.04
CA LEU A 75 14.66 -7.58 -0.99
C LEU A 75 15.10 -6.24 -1.57
N LEU A 76 14.17 -5.38 -1.99
CA LEU A 76 14.49 -4.05 -2.47
C LEU A 76 15.20 -3.23 -1.38
N TYR A 77 14.70 -3.25 -0.14
CA TYR A 77 15.34 -2.61 1.00
C TYR A 77 16.75 -3.15 1.25
N PHE A 78 16.92 -4.48 1.15
CA PHE A 78 18.20 -5.16 1.31
C PHE A 78 19.21 -4.76 0.22
N CYS A 79 18.78 -4.57 -1.03
CA CYS A 79 19.64 -4.08 -2.10
C CYS A 79 20.22 -2.68 -1.80
N TYR A 80 19.46 -1.82 -1.12
CA TYR A 80 19.98 -0.54 -0.62
C TYR A 80 20.87 -0.72 0.61
N PHE A 81 20.49 -1.64 1.52
CA PHE A 81 21.22 -1.94 2.75
C PHE A 81 22.64 -2.46 2.49
N HIS A 82 22.78 -3.38 1.53
CA HIS A 82 24.04 -4.01 1.20
C HIS A 82 25.10 -3.00 0.74
N LYS A 83 24.68 -1.91 0.09
CA LYS A 83 25.55 -0.87 -0.45
C LYS A 83 26.07 0.12 0.59
N GLN A 84 25.63 0.02 1.84
CA GLN A 84 25.95 0.98 2.90
C GLN A 84 27.13 0.55 3.79
N ASN A 85 27.81 1.53 4.39
CA ASN A 85 28.78 1.28 5.45
C ASN A 85 28.10 0.84 6.76
N ASN A 86 28.89 0.35 7.72
CA ASN A 86 28.39 -0.20 8.98
C ASN A 86 27.56 0.80 9.81
N ALA A 87 27.93 2.08 9.81
CA ALA A 87 27.17 3.13 10.51
C ALA A 87 25.78 3.35 9.88
N ASN A 88 25.71 3.43 8.55
CA ASN A 88 24.47 3.60 7.82
C ASN A 88 23.60 2.33 7.88
N LYS A 89 24.20 1.13 7.89
CA LYS A 89 23.48 -0.14 8.12
C LYS A 89 22.71 -0.13 9.45
N ARG A 90 23.35 0.32 10.54
CA ARG A 90 22.66 0.49 11.84
C ARG A 90 21.48 1.45 11.74
N ARG A 91 21.67 2.61 11.09
CA ARG A 91 20.60 3.59 10.87
C ARG A 91 19.46 3.01 10.03
N MET A 92 19.76 2.23 9.01
CA MET A 92 18.76 1.56 8.19
C MET A 92 17.96 0.52 8.95
N ILE A 93 18.55 -0.23 9.87
CA ILE A 93 17.75 -1.16 10.70
C ILE A 93 16.73 -0.37 11.53
N VAL A 94 17.14 0.75 12.11
CA VAL A 94 16.24 1.62 12.89
C VAL A 94 15.15 2.23 12.01
N ILE A 95 15.49 2.71 10.80
CA ILE A 95 14.51 3.22 9.83
C ILE A 95 13.50 2.12 9.44
N GLY A 96 13.98 0.90 9.21
CA GLY A 96 13.12 -0.26 8.92
C GLY A 96 12.17 -0.58 10.07
N LEU A 97 12.67 -0.56 11.32
CA LEU A 97 11.84 -0.74 12.50
C LEU A 97 10.78 0.36 12.64
N MET A 98 11.16 1.62 12.44
CA MET A 98 10.22 2.75 12.47
C MET A 98 9.15 2.63 11.39
N MET A 99 9.52 2.17 10.19
CA MET A 99 8.59 1.91 9.10
C MET A 99 7.55 0.87 9.50
N LEU A 100 7.98 -0.25 10.11
CA LEU A 100 7.08 -1.29 10.62
C LEU A 100 6.16 -0.78 11.73
N ILE A 101 6.68 0.01 12.67
CA ILE A 101 5.87 0.63 13.72
C ILE A 101 4.80 1.53 13.11
N MET A 102 5.19 2.42 12.18
CA MET A 102 4.24 3.31 11.50
C MET A 102 3.20 2.53 10.70
N ALA A 103 3.60 1.47 10.00
CA ALA A 103 2.69 0.57 9.31
C ALA A 103 1.63 -0.03 10.24
N VAL A 104 2.05 -0.56 11.40
CA VAL A 104 1.12 -1.12 12.40
C VAL A 104 0.21 -0.04 12.99
N CYS A 105 0.76 1.12 13.34
CA CYS A 105 0.00 2.24 13.91
C CYS A 105 -1.07 2.74 12.92
N ILE A 106 -0.70 3.00 11.67
CA ILE A 106 -1.63 3.48 10.64
C ILE A 106 -2.70 2.43 10.37
N LYS A 107 -2.33 1.14 10.28
CA LYS A 107 -3.30 0.05 10.12
C LYS A 107 -4.29 -0.04 11.28
N GLN A 108 -3.81 0.07 12.51
CA GLN A 108 -4.68 0.03 13.69
C GLN A 108 -5.61 1.24 13.72
N TRP A 109 -5.12 2.40 13.31
CA TRP A 109 -5.91 3.62 13.22
C TRP A 109 -6.94 3.58 12.09
N GLY A 110 -6.57 3.01 10.94
CA GLY A 110 -7.45 2.85 9.78
C GLY A 110 -8.73 2.09 10.10
N ARG A 111 -8.66 1.10 11.02
CA ARG A 111 -9.84 0.35 11.49
C ARG A 111 -10.88 1.20 12.24
N PHE A 112 -10.53 2.40 12.68
CA PHE A 112 -11.47 3.32 13.31
C PHE A 112 -12.13 4.28 12.32
N ILE A 113 -11.75 4.23 11.04
CA ILE A 113 -12.41 5.02 9.98
C ILE A 113 -13.72 4.30 9.63
N PRO A 114 -14.90 4.90 9.90
CA PRO A 114 -16.20 4.24 9.71
C PRO A 114 -16.65 4.30 8.23
N ILE A 115 -15.77 3.93 7.31
CA ILE A 115 -16.01 3.93 5.88
C ILE A 115 -15.78 2.50 5.40
N ALA A 116 -16.85 1.73 5.23
CA ALA A 116 -16.79 0.39 4.69
C ALA A 116 -17.36 0.41 3.27
N HIS A 117 -16.54 0.02 2.29
CA HIS A 117 -16.98 -0.15 0.91
C HIS A 117 -17.11 -1.65 0.62
N GLU A 118 -18.28 -2.06 0.12
CA GLU A 118 -18.43 -3.37 -0.53
C GLU A 118 -17.52 -3.42 -1.75
N SER A 119 -16.82 -4.54 -1.99
CA SER A 119 -15.96 -4.71 -3.16
C SER A 119 -16.76 -4.66 -4.47
N PRO A 120 -16.14 -4.35 -5.63
CA PRO A 120 -16.85 -4.28 -6.91
C PRO A 120 -17.58 -5.58 -7.25
N THR A 121 -16.96 -6.73 -6.97
CA THR A 121 -17.59 -8.05 -7.16
C THR A 121 -18.85 -8.26 -6.32
N LEU A 122 -18.95 -7.69 -5.11
CA LEU A 122 -20.16 -7.75 -4.28
C LEU A 122 -21.21 -6.73 -4.71
N TYR A 123 -20.77 -5.56 -5.16
CA TYR A 123 -21.65 -4.50 -5.63
C TYR A 123 -22.35 -4.89 -6.94
N PHE A 124 -21.58 -5.24 -7.98
CA PHE A 124 -22.15 -5.53 -9.30
C PHE A 124 -22.90 -6.86 -9.37
N GLU A 125 -22.56 -7.87 -8.55
CA GLU A 125 -23.32 -9.15 -8.53
C GLU A 125 -24.81 -8.96 -8.16
N GLN A 126 -25.16 -7.85 -7.50
CA GLN A 126 -26.55 -7.51 -7.18
C GLN A 126 -27.36 -7.06 -8.40
N PHE A 127 -26.69 -6.61 -9.47
CA PHE A 127 -27.31 -6.01 -10.64
C PHE A 127 -27.07 -6.79 -11.93
N GLU A 128 -25.95 -7.53 -12.01
CA GLU A 128 -25.53 -8.25 -13.21
C GLU A 128 -24.72 -9.54 -12.89
N PRO A 129 -24.63 -10.49 -13.84
CA PRO A 129 -23.75 -11.65 -13.70
C PRO A 129 -22.28 -11.24 -13.67
N VAL A 130 -21.55 -11.68 -12.64
CA VAL A 130 -20.12 -11.38 -12.43
C VAL A 130 -19.29 -12.66 -12.44
N ASN A 131 -18.15 -12.64 -13.12
CA ASN A 131 -17.19 -13.74 -13.10
C ASN A 131 -16.43 -13.76 -11.77
N ARG A 132 -16.60 -14.84 -10.98
CA ARG A 132 -15.94 -15.03 -9.69
C ARG A 132 -14.90 -16.14 -9.74
N ILE A 133 -13.65 -15.80 -9.43
CA ILE A 133 -12.53 -16.73 -9.43
C ILE A 133 -12.77 -17.87 -8.41
N SER A 134 -13.35 -17.58 -7.25
CA SER A 134 -13.67 -18.56 -6.21
C SER A 134 -14.68 -19.60 -6.70
N LYS A 135 -15.69 -19.19 -7.47
CA LYS A 135 -16.70 -20.06 -8.07
C LYS A 135 -16.14 -20.93 -9.19
N LEU A 136 -15.12 -20.43 -9.91
CA LEU A 136 -14.55 -21.09 -11.09
C LEU A 136 -13.34 -21.99 -10.82
N THR A 137 -12.61 -21.79 -9.71
CA THR A 137 -11.37 -22.53 -9.41
C THR A 137 -11.40 -23.41 -8.18
N HIS A 138 -12.45 -23.29 -7.33
CA HIS A 138 -12.50 -23.85 -5.98
C HIS A 138 -11.31 -23.47 -5.07
N PHE A 139 -10.42 -22.57 -5.51
CA PHE A 139 -9.34 -22.01 -4.70
C PHE A 139 -9.91 -20.90 -3.80
N GLY A 140 -9.52 -20.89 -2.52
CA GLY A 140 -9.92 -19.90 -1.51
C GLY A 140 -9.35 -18.51 -1.79
N THR A 141 -9.84 -17.86 -2.84
CA THR A 141 -9.40 -16.57 -3.33
C THR A 141 -10.24 -15.46 -2.72
N LYS A 142 -9.62 -14.31 -2.41
CA LYS A 142 -10.33 -13.13 -1.92
C LYS A 142 -10.91 -12.35 -3.10
N ASP A 143 -11.94 -12.86 -3.74
CA ASP A 143 -12.63 -12.16 -4.85
C ASP A 143 -13.85 -11.36 -4.37
N ALA A 144 -14.12 -11.33 -3.05
CA ALA A 144 -15.14 -10.51 -2.40
C ALA A 144 -14.66 -10.00 -1.03
N SER A 145 -14.94 -8.73 -0.70
CA SER A 145 -14.70 -8.15 0.63
C SER A 145 -15.81 -7.17 1.01
N GLY A 146 -16.40 -7.33 2.19
CA GLY A 146 -17.39 -6.39 2.74
C GLY A 146 -16.78 -5.12 3.35
N ASP A 147 -15.46 -5.09 3.49
CA ASP A 147 -14.70 -3.95 4.02
C ASP A 147 -13.43 -3.78 3.17
N SER A 148 -13.60 -3.17 2.00
CA SER A 148 -12.51 -2.98 1.03
C SER A 148 -11.77 -1.65 1.19
N PHE A 149 -12.28 -0.75 2.04
CA PHE A 149 -11.68 0.54 2.32
C PHE A 149 -11.13 0.62 3.75
N PRO A 150 -9.91 1.16 3.95
CA PRO A 150 -8.90 1.40 2.93
C PRO A 150 -8.28 0.08 2.43
N GLY A 151 -7.66 0.10 1.26
CA GLY A 151 -6.92 -1.05 0.76
C GLY A 151 -5.71 -1.37 1.65
N ASP A 152 -5.89 -2.18 2.70
CA ASP A 152 -4.89 -2.54 3.72
C ASP A 152 -3.53 -2.89 3.10
N HIS A 153 -3.55 -3.65 2.00
CA HIS A 153 -2.36 -4.04 1.26
C HIS A 153 -1.70 -2.85 0.52
N GLY A 154 -2.50 -2.04 -0.18
CA GLY A 154 -2.05 -0.84 -0.87
C GLY A 154 -1.42 0.18 0.09
N MET A 155 -2.02 0.34 1.27
CA MET A 155 -1.49 1.22 2.31
C MET A 155 -0.09 0.81 2.77
N MET A 156 0.15 -0.47 3.03
CA MET A 156 1.48 -0.97 3.43
C MET A 156 2.54 -0.69 2.36
N LEU A 157 2.20 -0.94 1.10
CA LEU A 157 3.08 -0.67 -0.05
C LEU A 157 3.39 0.83 -0.18
N MET A 158 2.40 1.70 0.04
CA MET A 158 2.58 3.16 -0.03
C MET A 158 3.38 3.71 1.15
N ILE A 159 3.22 3.17 2.36
CA ILE A 159 4.07 3.51 3.50
C ILE A 159 5.53 3.17 3.17
N PHE A 160 5.77 1.97 2.64
CA PHE A 160 7.10 1.58 2.18
C PHE A 160 7.66 2.55 1.13
N ALA A 161 6.89 2.89 0.10
CA ALA A 161 7.31 3.84 -0.93
C ALA A 161 7.67 5.23 -0.35
N ALA A 162 6.88 5.75 0.58
CA ALA A 162 7.12 7.03 1.24
C ALA A 162 8.42 7.03 2.07
N PHE A 163 8.68 5.97 2.83
CA PHE A 163 9.95 5.80 3.53
C PHE A 163 11.13 5.67 2.56
N MET A 164 10.95 4.90 1.48
CA MET A 164 11.98 4.73 0.46
C MET A 164 12.35 6.06 -0.19
N TRP A 165 11.35 6.90 -0.48
CA TRP A 165 11.56 8.25 -0.98
C TRP A 165 12.34 9.12 0.01
N ARG A 166 11.92 9.14 1.28
CA ARG A 166 12.48 10.03 2.29
C ARG A 166 13.95 9.75 2.61
N TYR A 167 14.33 8.47 2.64
CA TYR A 167 15.65 8.05 3.11
C TYR A 167 16.62 7.62 2.01
N PHE A 168 16.12 7.22 0.83
CA PHE A 168 16.95 6.70 -0.27
C PHE A 168 16.75 7.45 -1.60
N GLY A 169 15.86 8.45 -1.63
CA GLY A 169 15.69 9.38 -2.75
C GLY A 169 14.73 8.90 -3.84
N LEU A 170 14.66 9.66 -4.94
CA LEU A 170 13.65 9.47 -5.99
C LEU A 170 13.77 8.13 -6.72
N LYS A 171 15.00 7.64 -6.94
CA LYS A 171 15.21 6.33 -7.59
C LYS A 171 14.59 5.19 -6.79
N ALA A 172 14.76 5.21 -5.47
CA ALA A 172 14.16 4.22 -4.57
C ALA A 172 12.63 4.34 -4.58
N PHE A 173 12.10 5.56 -4.56
CA PHE A 173 10.67 5.81 -4.69
C PHE A 173 10.07 5.21 -5.96
N ILE A 174 10.68 5.44 -7.12
CA ILE A 174 10.20 4.89 -8.40
C ILE A 174 10.21 3.36 -8.37
N GLN A 175 11.28 2.74 -7.85
CA GLN A 175 11.35 1.28 -7.70
C GLN A 175 10.26 0.76 -6.77
N SER A 176 10.02 1.42 -5.64
CA SER A 176 8.94 1.08 -4.72
C SER A 176 7.54 1.30 -5.33
N ALA A 177 7.36 2.34 -6.15
CA ALA A 177 6.09 2.59 -6.84
C ALA A 177 5.76 1.46 -7.84
N ILE A 178 6.77 0.92 -8.53
CA ILE A 178 6.59 -0.28 -9.38
C ILE A 178 6.13 -1.48 -8.54
N VAL A 179 6.75 -1.68 -7.38
CA VAL A 179 6.31 -2.73 -6.43
C VAL A 179 4.86 -2.50 -5.98
N VAL A 180 4.47 -1.25 -5.68
CA VAL A 180 3.09 -0.91 -5.32
C VAL A 180 2.10 -1.35 -6.41
N VAL A 181 2.38 -0.99 -7.67
CA VAL A 181 1.50 -1.31 -8.81
C VAL A 181 1.40 -2.82 -9.02
N ILE A 182 2.54 -3.51 -9.10
CA ILE A 182 2.58 -4.95 -9.40
C ILE A 182 1.86 -5.77 -8.33
N PHE A 183 2.11 -5.47 -7.05
CA PHE A 183 1.58 -6.30 -5.96
C PHE A 183 0.16 -5.94 -5.53
N SER A 184 -0.32 -4.74 -5.85
CA SER A 184 -1.72 -4.38 -5.60
C SER A 184 -2.67 -4.75 -6.75
N ALA A 185 -2.16 -4.87 -7.99
CA ALA A 185 -2.98 -5.18 -9.16
C ALA A 185 -3.83 -6.46 -9.04
N PRO A 186 -3.35 -7.61 -8.53
CA PRO A 186 -4.16 -8.82 -8.43
C PRO A 186 -5.46 -8.64 -7.65
N ARG A 187 -5.44 -7.82 -6.59
CA ARG A 187 -6.61 -7.54 -5.75
C ARG A 187 -7.65 -6.68 -6.47
N ILE A 188 -7.21 -5.78 -7.34
CA ILE A 188 -8.08 -4.94 -8.17
C ILE A 188 -8.66 -5.77 -9.32
N ILE A 189 -7.80 -6.53 -10.02
CA ILE A 189 -8.19 -7.39 -11.15
C ILE A 189 -9.21 -8.45 -10.70
N ALA A 190 -9.01 -9.06 -9.53
CA ALA A 190 -9.93 -10.05 -8.98
C ALA A 190 -11.24 -9.45 -8.44
N GLY A 191 -11.39 -8.12 -8.43
CA GLY A 191 -12.55 -7.42 -7.89
C GLY A 191 -12.69 -7.46 -6.36
N ALA A 192 -11.57 -7.69 -5.66
CA ALA A 192 -11.50 -7.72 -4.20
C ALA A 192 -11.53 -6.31 -3.58
N HIS A 193 -10.98 -5.33 -4.30
CA HIS A 193 -10.92 -3.93 -3.91
C HIS A 193 -11.16 -3.03 -5.12
N TRP A 194 -11.77 -1.88 -4.90
CA TRP A 194 -11.84 -0.82 -5.89
C TRP A 194 -10.45 -0.26 -6.20
N PHE A 195 -10.26 0.23 -7.43
CA PHE A 195 -9.01 0.88 -7.82
C PHE A 195 -8.76 2.09 -6.92
N THR A 196 -9.80 2.89 -6.65
CA THR A 196 -9.67 4.07 -5.81
C THR A 196 -9.42 3.75 -4.34
N ASP A 197 -9.99 2.67 -3.79
CA ASP A 197 -9.68 2.24 -2.41
C ASP A 197 -8.20 1.92 -2.23
N VAL A 198 -7.61 1.27 -3.23
CA VAL A 198 -6.18 0.89 -3.21
C VAL A 198 -5.29 2.11 -3.43
N TYR A 199 -5.54 2.92 -4.45
CA TYR A 199 -4.62 3.99 -4.82
C TYR A 199 -4.98 5.33 -4.18
N VAL A 200 -6.22 5.80 -4.37
CA VAL A 200 -6.65 7.12 -3.90
C VAL A 200 -6.76 7.13 -2.38
N GLY A 201 -7.48 6.17 -1.80
CA GLY A 201 -7.68 6.06 -0.35
C GLY A 201 -6.37 5.86 0.42
N SER A 202 -5.55 4.90 -0.02
CA SER A 202 -4.24 4.66 0.61
C SER A 202 -3.31 5.87 0.48
N LEU A 203 -3.26 6.52 -0.68
CA LEU A 203 -2.40 7.69 -0.90
C LEU A 203 -2.84 8.86 -0.02
N ALA A 204 -4.15 9.03 0.12
CA ALA A 204 -4.70 10.09 0.93
C ALA A 204 -4.36 9.92 2.41
N ILE A 205 -4.61 8.73 2.98
CA ILE A 205 -4.29 8.41 4.37
C ILE A 205 -2.79 8.52 4.62
N THR A 206 -1.96 7.95 3.74
CA THR A 206 -0.50 8.01 3.90
C THR A 206 0.04 9.42 3.77
N SER A 207 -0.51 10.25 2.89
CA SER A 207 -0.13 11.67 2.75
C SER A 207 -0.43 12.47 4.03
N ILE A 208 -1.62 12.28 4.60
CA ILE A 208 -2.03 12.93 5.85
C ILE A 208 -1.10 12.50 6.98
N VAL A 209 -1.00 11.20 7.25
CA VAL A 209 -0.30 10.70 8.45
C VAL A 209 1.22 10.81 8.32
N LEU A 210 1.79 10.38 7.20
CA LEU A 210 3.25 10.32 7.06
C LEU A 210 3.88 11.69 6.84
N SER A 211 3.15 12.70 6.35
CA SER A 211 3.72 14.05 6.20
C SER A 211 4.16 14.61 7.56
N TRP A 212 3.37 14.42 8.62
CA TRP A 212 3.72 14.81 9.98
C TRP A 212 4.96 14.09 10.51
N PHE A 213 5.19 12.85 10.10
CA PHE A 213 6.30 12.04 10.60
C PHE A 213 7.59 12.21 9.78
N LEU A 214 7.50 12.11 8.45
CA LEU A 214 8.65 12.03 7.55
C LEU A 214 9.21 13.41 7.16
N ILE A 215 8.39 14.46 7.11
CA ILE A 215 8.85 15.82 6.74
C ILE A 215 9.44 16.54 7.97
N THR A 216 8.91 16.25 9.15
CA THR A 216 9.43 16.83 10.39
C THR A 216 10.76 16.19 10.79
N PRO A 217 11.58 16.89 11.60
CA PRO A 217 12.75 16.28 12.24
C PRO A 217 12.41 15.16 13.22
N ALA A 218 11.12 14.91 13.54
CA ALA A 218 10.70 13.93 14.54
C ALA A 218 11.16 12.52 14.17
N SER A 219 11.03 12.14 12.90
CA SER A 219 11.53 10.86 12.39
C SER A 219 13.05 10.72 12.58
N ASP A 220 13.84 11.73 12.21
CA ASP A 220 15.29 11.70 12.41
C ASP A 220 15.67 11.70 13.90
N TYR A 221 14.93 12.44 14.75
CA TYR A 221 15.14 12.46 16.20
C TYR A 221 14.86 11.08 16.82
N LEU A 222 13.72 10.48 16.51
CA LEU A 222 13.36 9.15 17.00
C LEU A 222 14.33 8.09 16.50
N ALA A 223 14.78 8.18 15.24
CA ALA A 223 15.82 7.30 14.72
C ALA A 223 17.11 7.42 15.53
N ASN A 224 17.53 8.65 15.87
CA ASN A 224 18.73 8.88 16.67
C ASN A 224 18.58 8.38 18.11
N VAL A 225 17.39 8.51 18.72
CA VAL A 225 17.11 7.96 20.04
C VAL A 225 17.20 6.43 20.02
N LEU A 226 16.53 5.77 19.08
CA LEU A 226 16.56 4.31 18.93
C LEU A 226 17.98 3.79 18.62
N LEU A 227 18.76 4.54 17.84
CA LEU A 227 20.17 4.23 17.57
C LEU A 227 21.06 4.20 18.82
N ARG A 228 20.73 4.98 19.87
CA ARG A 228 21.45 4.96 21.15
C ARG A 228 21.23 3.65 21.90
N PHE A 229 20.06 3.04 21.75
CA PHE A 229 19.73 1.76 22.38
C PHE A 229 20.25 0.54 21.59
N MET A 230 20.60 0.71 20.31
CA MET A 230 21.13 -0.39 19.50
C MET A 230 22.57 -0.76 19.92
N PRO A 231 22.84 -2.01 20.33
CA PRO A 231 24.18 -2.44 20.72
C PRO A 231 25.21 -2.17 19.61
N LYS A 232 26.34 -1.55 19.96
CA LYS A 232 27.42 -1.24 18.99
C LYS A 232 28.05 -2.49 18.35
N ARG A 233 27.83 -3.66 18.96
CA ARG A 233 28.44 -4.94 18.54
C ARG A 233 27.96 -5.46 17.18
N PHE A 234 26.80 -5.02 16.67
CA PHE A 234 26.21 -5.59 15.45
C PHE A 234 27.00 -5.30 14.15
N PHE A 235 28.00 -4.39 14.17
CA PHE A 235 28.84 -4.11 13.00
C PHE A 235 30.29 -3.67 13.35
N ASN A 236 30.79 -4.07 14.52
CA ASN A 236 32.20 -3.87 14.88
C ASN A 236 33.03 -5.06 14.39
N THR A 237 33.30 -5.12 13.09
CA THR A 237 34.49 -5.83 12.59
C THR A 237 35.47 -4.75 12.14
N PRO A 238 36.70 -4.72 12.67
CA PRO A 238 37.73 -3.84 12.13
C PRO A 238 37.96 -4.23 10.66
N SER A 239 37.94 -3.22 9.78
CA SER A 239 38.39 -3.30 8.40
C SER A 239 39.87 -3.67 8.34
#